data_AF-A0A523NQL0-F1
#
_entry.id   AF-A0A523NQL0-F1
#
_cell.length_a   1.000
_cell.length_b   1.000
_cell.length_c   1.000
_cell.angle_alpha   90.00
_cell.angle_beta   90.00
_cell.angle_gamma   90.00
#
_symmetry.space_group_name_H-M   'P 1'
#
loop_
_entity.id
_entity.type
_entity.pdbx_description
1 polymer ?
#
loop_
_entity_poly.entity_id
_entity_poly.type
_entity_poly.pdbx_seq_one_letter_code
_entity_poly.pdbx_strand_id
1 'polypeptide(L)'
;MNEEWRSISEYSRERLEKALERKESLLVKVHELNQKREEMVGAFAQKLGQSSSEVTLKTIIGMKGNLWGKQMAAHRHQIREQIQTINEINLSNKQLINRSSLAMKQSMSWLYEVDTNYTPYYSNGQLSEPAMESRVVNTDI
;
A
#
# COMPACT_ATOMS: atom_id res chain seq x y z
N MET A 1 -7.03 -6.65 -2.40
CA MET A 1 -6.36 -5.44 -2.94
C MET A 1 -7.27 -4.53 -3.74
N ASN A 2 -8.13 -5.02 -4.66
CA ASN A 2 -9.20 -4.17 -5.24
C ASN A 2 -10.18 -3.66 -4.15
N GLU A 3 -10.43 -4.47 -3.13
CA GLU A 3 -11.20 -4.06 -1.94
C GLU A 3 -10.50 -2.95 -1.13
N GLU A 4 -9.16 -2.95 -1.03
CA GLU A 4 -8.41 -1.87 -0.38
C GLU A 4 -8.59 -0.57 -1.17
N TRP A 5 -8.42 -0.63 -2.50
CA TRP A 5 -8.59 0.53 -3.38
C TRP A 5 -9.98 1.16 -3.20
N ARG A 6 -11.04 0.34 -3.24
CA ARG A 6 -12.43 0.80 -3.03
C ARG A 6 -12.63 1.39 -1.64
N SER A 7 -12.07 0.76 -0.61
CA SER A 7 -12.19 1.25 0.76
C SER A 7 -11.49 2.60 0.95
N ILE A 8 -10.34 2.81 0.30
CA ILE A 8 -9.61 4.09 0.32
C ILE A 8 -10.38 5.16 -0.47
N SER A 9 -10.92 4.84 -1.65
CA SER A 9 -11.71 5.79 -2.45
C SER A 9 -13.02 6.19 -1.77
N GLU A 10 -13.63 5.28 -1.00
CA GLU A 10 -14.87 5.51 -0.25
C GLU A 10 -14.62 6.05 1.16
N TYR A 11 -13.36 6.29 1.55
CA TYR A 11 -12.95 6.71 2.90
C TYR A 11 -13.50 5.82 4.03
N SER A 12 -13.74 4.54 3.74
CA SER A 12 -14.36 3.59 4.67
C SER A 12 -13.29 2.87 5.49
N ARG A 13 -13.05 3.35 6.72
CA ARG A 13 -12.08 2.77 7.66
C ARG A 13 -12.34 1.29 7.98
N GLU A 14 -13.59 0.93 8.31
CA GLU A 14 -13.93 -0.44 8.71
C GLU A 14 -13.65 -1.46 7.59
N ARG A 15 -14.02 -1.12 6.35
CA ARG A 15 -13.73 -1.99 5.18
C ARG A 15 -12.23 -2.11 4.91
N LEU A 16 -11.47 -1.03 5.13
CA LEU A 16 -10.03 -1.04 4.98
C LEU A 16 -9.36 -1.96 6.03
N GLU A 17 -9.78 -1.88 7.29
CA GLU A 17 -9.28 -2.75 8.37
C GLU A 17 -9.54 -4.22 8.04
N LYS A 18 -10.77 -4.58 7.64
CA LYS A 18 -11.10 -5.96 7.22
C LYS A 18 -10.29 -6.43 6.02
N ALA A 19 -10.03 -5.54 5.05
CA ALA A 19 -9.21 -5.87 3.88
C ALA A 19 -7.74 -6.12 4.26
N LEU A 20 -7.21 -5.37 5.23
CA LEU A 20 -5.86 -5.54 5.76
C LEU A 20 -5.71 -6.86 6.53
N GLU A 21 -6.64 -7.19 7.42
CA GLU A 21 -6.63 -8.46 8.15
C GLU A 21 -6.61 -9.67 7.20
N ARG A 22 -7.45 -9.64 6.16
CA ARG A 22 -7.48 -10.69 5.13
C ARG A 22 -6.14 -10.78 4.39
N LYS A 23 -5.54 -9.64 4.04
CA LYS A 23 -4.23 -9.60 3.37
C LYS A 23 -3.14 -10.20 4.25
N GLU A 24 -3.13 -9.88 5.53
CA GLU A 24 -2.15 -10.41 6.48
C GLU A 24 -2.29 -11.93 6.62
N SER A 25 -3.51 -12.45 6.77
CA SER A 25 -3.77 -13.89 6.77
C SER A 25 -3.27 -14.60 5.49
N LEU A 26 -3.48 -13.97 4.33
CA LEU A 26 -2.98 -14.51 3.05
C LEU A 26 -1.45 -14.47 2.96
N LEU A 27 -0.80 -13.43 3.48
CA LEU A 27 0.66 -13.34 3.50
C LEU A 27 1.29 -14.43 4.36
N VAL A 28 0.68 -14.77 5.50
CA VAL A 28 1.11 -15.91 6.33
C VAL A 28 1.06 -17.21 5.52
N LYS A 29 -0.04 -17.48 4.81
CA LYS A 29 -0.17 -18.68 3.96
C LYS A 29 0.85 -18.70 2.83
N VAL A 30 1.13 -17.56 2.20
CA VAL A 30 2.16 -17.46 1.15
C VAL A 30 3.55 -17.76 1.74
N HIS A 31 3.83 -17.28 2.95
CA HIS A 31 5.08 -17.56 3.64
C HIS A 31 5.25 -19.06 3.93
N GLU A 32 4.23 -19.70 4.50
CA GLU A 32 4.21 -21.16 4.75
C GLU A 32 4.42 -21.97 3.47
N LEU A 33 3.75 -21.59 2.37
CA LEU A 33 3.93 -22.24 1.07
C LEU A 33 5.36 -22.05 0.52
N ASN A 34 5.96 -20.88 0.72
CA ASN A 34 7.34 -20.64 0.31
C ASN A 34 8.34 -21.45 1.13
N GLN A 35 8.12 -21.62 2.44
CA GLN A 35 8.95 -22.49 3.27
C GLN A 35 8.89 -23.95 2.78
N LYS A 36 7.69 -24.50 2.55
CA LYS A 36 7.53 -25.85 1.98
C LYS A 36 8.21 -26.00 0.61
N ARG A 37 8.15 -24.95 -0.22
CA ARG A 37 8.87 -24.91 -1.51
C ARG A 37 10.38 -25.00 -1.30
N GLU A 38 10.93 -24.26 -0.34
CA GLU A 38 12.36 -24.27 -0.03
C GLU A 38 12.82 -25.62 0.52
N GLU A 39 12.04 -26.24 1.40
CA GLU A 39 12.28 -27.60 1.90
C GLU A 39 12.33 -28.62 0.75
N MET A 40 11.34 -28.57 -0.16
CA MET A 40 11.32 -29.46 -1.33
C MET A 40 12.55 -29.25 -2.22
N VAL A 41 12.90 -28.00 -2.51
CA VAL A 41 14.09 -27.68 -3.32
C VAL A 41 15.37 -28.18 -2.64
N GLY A 42 15.49 -28.03 -1.32
CA GLY A 42 16.60 -28.56 -0.54
C GLY A 42 16.69 -30.09 -0.60
N ALA A 43 15.57 -30.79 -0.51
CA ALA A 43 15.53 -32.25 -0.67
C ALA A 43 15.95 -32.70 -2.07
N PHE A 44 15.56 -31.96 -3.12
CA PHE A 44 16.04 -32.20 -4.48
C PHE A 44 17.55 -31.96 -4.61
N ALA A 45 18.07 -30.88 -4.01
CA ALA A 45 19.49 -30.57 -4.01
C ALA A 45 20.32 -31.69 -3.39
N GLN A 46 19.90 -32.19 -2.22
CA GLN A 46 20.54 -33.33 -1.56
C GLN A 46 20.55 -34.58 -2.45
N LYS A 47 19.43 -34.91 -3.11
CA LYS A 47 19.35 -36.07 -4.02
C LYS A 47 20.24 -35.92 -5.26
N LEU A 48 20.51 -34.68 -5.67
CA LEU A 48 21.36 -34.38 -6.82
C LEU A 48 22.83 -34.19 -6.44
N GLY A 49 23.16 -34.20 -5.14
CA GLY A 49 24.51 -33.90 -4.66
C GLY A 49 24.95 -32.46 -4.97
N GLN A 50 24.00 -31.55 -5.15
CA GLN A 50 24.24 -30.14 -5.48
C GLN A 50 23.95 -29.26 -4.27
N SER A 51 24.49 -28.05 -4.25
CA SER A 51 24.14 -27.07 -3.22
C SER A 51 22.67 -26.64 -3.37
N SER A 52 21.98 -26.40 -2.26
CA SER A 52 20.62 -25.84 -2.25
C SER A 52 20.53 -24.46 -2.94
N SER A 53 21.65 -23.73 -3.03
CA SER A 53 21.72 -22.46 -3.78
C SER A 53 21.76 -22.64 -5.29
N GLU A 54 22.18 -23.80 -5.77
CA GLU A 54 22.34 -24.12 -7.20
C GLU A 54 21.08 -24.77 -7.78
N VAL A 55 20.27 -25.40 -6.91
CA VAL A 55 19.00 -26.01 -7.30
C VAL A 55 17.87 -25.00 -7.15
N THR A 56 17.16 -24.77 -8.25
CA THR A 56 15.99 -23.92 -8.31
C THR A 56 14.83 -24.70 -8.92
N LEU A 57 13.61 -24.21 -8.77
CA LEU A 57 12.45 -24.74 -9.51
C LEU A 57 12.71 -24.78 -11.02
N LYS A 58 13.48 -23.83 -11.56
CA LYS A 58 13.84 -23.80 -12.99
C LYS A 58 14.76 -24.97 -13.37
N THR A 59 15.74 -25.31 -12.53
CA THR A 59 16.62 -26.46 -12.80
C THR A 59 15.85 -27.77 -12.68
N ILE A 60 14.99 -27.92 -11.66
CA ILE A 60 14.12 -29.10 -11.49
C ILE A 60 13.20 -29.31 -12.70
N ILE A 61 12.59 -28.23 -13.21
CA ILE A 61 11.75 -28.26 -14.42
C ILE A 61 12.55 -28.76 -15.64
N GLY A 62 13.81 -28.36 -15.76
CA GLY A 62 14.68 -28.69 -16.89
C GLY A 62 15.34 -30.07 -16.82
N MET A 63 15.12 -30.85 -15.75
CA MET A 63 15.73 -32.17 -15.60
C MET A 63 15.25 -33.15 -16.67
N LYS A 64 16.20 -33.86 -17.29
CA LYS A 64 15.90 -34.90 -18.29
C LYS A 64 15.07 -36.02 -17.65
N GLY A 65 13.96 -36.39 -18.28
CA GLY A 65 13.04 -37.42 -17.76
C GLY A 65 12.00 -36.90 -16.75
N ASN A 66 11.94 -35.59 -16.48
CA ASN A 66 10.88 -35.03 -15.65
C ASN A 66 9.53 -35.04 -16.39
N LEU A 67 8.68 -36.02 -16.05
CA LEU A 67 7.33 -36.17 -16.60
C LEU A 67 6.41 -34.96 -16.29
N TRP A 68 6.70 -34.22 -15.23
CA TRP A 68 5.92 -33.07 -14.76
C TRP A 68 6.47 -31.72 -15.21
N GLY A 69 7.61 -31.69 -15.90
CA GLY A 69 8.34 -30.46 -16.21
C GLY A 69 7.49 -29.42 -16.93
N LYS A 70 6.66 -29.84 -17.90
CA LYS A 70 5.75 -28.94 -18.64
C LYS A 70 4.68 -28.30 -17.72
N GLN A 71 4.06 -29.09 -16.85
CA GLN A 71 3.04 -28.58 -15.92
C GLN A 71 3.66 -27.67 -14.86
N MET A 72 4.82 -28.05 -14.30
CA MET A 72 5.56 -27.22 -13.35
C MET A 72 6.00 -25.88 -13.98
N ALA A 73 6.40 -25.87 -15.26
CA ALA A 73 6.71 -24.66 -15.99
C ALA A 73 5.49 -23.73 -16.11
N ALA A 74 4.32 -24.28 -16.45
CA ALA A 74 3.07 -23.53 -16.55
C ALA A 74 2.68 -22.92 -15.19
N HIS A 75 2.67 -23.70 -14.12
CA HIS A 75 2.37 -23.18 -12.78
C HIS A 75 3.37 -22.12 -12.32
N ARG A 76 4.67 -22.32 -12.56
CA ARG A 76 5.69 -21.33 -12.26
C ARG A 76 5.47 -20.02 -13.02
N HIS A 77 5.01 -20.10 -14.27
CA HIS A 77 4.67 -18.92 -15.05
C HIS A 77 3.45 -18.21 -14.48
N GLN A 78 2.36 -18.93 -14.20
CA GLN A 78 1.15 -18.38 -13.57
C GLN A 78 1.44 -17.70 -12.24
N ILE A 79 2.24 -18.32 -11.37
CA ILE A 79 2.64 -17.73 -10.08
C ILE A 79 3.39 -16.41 -10.30
N ARG A 80 4.28 -16.35 -11.29
CA ARG A 80 5.02 -15.11 -11.60
C ARG A 80 4.12 -14.00 -12.10
N GLU A 81 3.19 -14.31 -12.98
CA GLU A 81 2.20 -13.34 -13.47
C GLU A 81 1.34 -12.83 -12.30
N GLN A 82 0.86 -13.73 -11.43
CA GLN A 82 0.09 -13.35 -10.26
C GLN A 82 0.90 -12.44 -9.31
N ILE A 83 2.16 -12.76 -9.05
CA ILE A 83 3.06 -11.91 -8.23
C ILE A 83 3.23 -10.53 -8.87
N GLN A 84 3.42 -10.46 -10.19
CA GLN A 84 3.54 -9.20 -10.90
C GLN A 84 2.27 -8.35 -10.76
N THR A 85 1.10 -8.93 -11.05
CA THR A 85 -0.19 -8.26 -10.89
C THR A 85 -0.41 -7.77 -9.46
N ILE A 86 -0.06 -8.59 -8.46
CA ILE A 86 -0.11 -8.20 -7.04
C ILE A 86 0.76 -6.97 -6.78
N ASN A 87 2.00 -6.95 -7.28
CA ASN A 87 2.91 -5.82 -7.09
C ASN A 87 2.41 -4.54 -7.75
N GLU A 88 1.87 -4.63 -8.96
CA GLU A 88 1.30 -3.49 -9.69
C GLU A 88 0.10 -2.89 -8.95
N ILE A 89 -0.83 -3.74 -8.49
CA ILE A 89 -2.00 -3.27 -7.72
C ILE A 89 -1.55 -2.67 -6.39
N ASN A 90 -0.60 -3.28 -5.69
CA ASN A 90 -0.09 -2.77 -4.41
C ASN A 90 0.61 -1.41 -4.60
N LEU A 91 1.33 -1.22 -5.70
CA LEU A 91 1.91 0.08 -6.06
C LEU A 91 0.83 1.14 -6.28
N SER A 92 -0.22 0.81 -7.03
CA SER A 92 -1.36 1.69 -7.26
C SER A 92 -2.05 2.08 -5.94
N ASN A 93 -2.28 1.11 -5.04
CA ASN A 93 -2.86 1.37 -3.72
C ASN A 93 -1.97 2.30 -2.88
N LYS A 94 -0.64 2.11 -2.87
CA LYS A 94 0.30 3.00 -2.18
C LYS A 94 0.22 4.43 -2.73
N GLN A 95 0.17 4.58 -4.05
CA GLN A 95 0.04 5.89 -4.68
C GLN A 95 -1.28 6.57 -4.32
N LEU A 96 -2.38 5.82 -4.29
CA LEU A 96 -3.68 6.34 -3.87
C LEU A 96 -3.65 6.82 -2.41
N ILE A 97 -3.12 6.01 -1.49
CA ILE A 97 -2.97 6.38 -0.07
C ILE A 97 -2.16 7.67 0.07
N ASN A 98 -1.03 7.76 -0.62
CA ASN A 98 -0.17 8.95 -0.57
C ASN A 98 -0.89 10.21 -1.08
N ARG A 99 -1.63 10.10 -2.19
CA ARG A 99 -2.41 11.22 -2.74
C ARG A 99 -3.54 11.64 -1.80
N SER A 100 -4.30 10.69 -1.27
CA SER A 100 -5.38 10.97 -0.32
C SER A 100 -4.85 11.61 0.97
N SER A 101 -3.71 11.14 1.49
CA SER A 101 -3.06 11.72 2.67
C SER A 101 -2.58 13.15 2.41
N LEU A 102 -1.97 13.41 1.25
CA LEU A 102 -1.53 14.75 0.86
C LEU A 102 -2.70 15.71 0.74
N ALA A 103 -3.78 15.30 0.04
CA ALA A 103 -4.98 16.11 -0.10
C ALA A 103 -5.60 16.43 1.27
N MET A 104 -5.69 15.45 2.16
CA MET A 104 -6.20 15.66 3.51
C MET A 104 -5.35 16.66 4.31
N LYS A 105 -4.02 16.57 4.22
CA LYS A 105 -3.12 17.56 4.83
C LYS A 105 -3.36 18.97 4.29
N GLN A 106 -3.46 19.12 2.97
CA GLN A 106 -3.74 20.40 2.32
C GLN A 106 -5.09 20.98 2.76
N SER A 107 -6.14 20.16 2.83
CA SER A 107 -7.45 20.59 3.31
C SER A 107 -7.42 21.04 4.77
N MET A 108 -6.69 20.34 5.65
CA MET A 108 -6.53 20.77 7.05
C MET A 108 -5.74 22.05 7.17
N SER A 109 -4.66 22.22 6.39
CA SER A 109 -3.90 23.47 6.35
C SER A 109 -4.77 24.65 5.90
N TRP A 110 -5.58 24.45 4.86
CA TRP A 110 -6.53 25.46 4.40
C TRP A 110 -7.57 25.81 5.47
N LEU A 111 -8.16 24.81 6.14
CA LEU A 111 -9.10 25.06 7.25
C LEU A 111 -8.43 25.85 8.39
N TYR A 112 -7.18 25.54 8.73
CA TYR A 112 -6.43 26.27 9.73
C TYR A 112 -6.18 27.72 9.31
N GLU A 113 -5.75 27.96 8.07
CA GLU A 113 -5.56 29.31 7.52
C GLU A 113 -6.86 30.12 7.56
N VAL A 114 -7.98 29.53 7.13
CA VAL A 114 -9.29 30.19 7.16
C VAL A 114 -9.70 30.50 8.61
N ASP A 115 -9.55 29.56 9.54
CA ASP A 115 -9.88 29.77 10.95
C ASP A 115 -9.04 30.90 11.56
N THR A 116 -7.73 30.94 11.29
CA THR A 116 -6.85 32.03 11.75
C THR A 116 -7.17 33.39 11.12
N ASN A 117 -7.76 33.42 9.92
CA ASN A 117 -8.14 34.66 9.24
C ASN A 117 -9.55 35.16 9.63
N TYR A 118 -10.43 34.28 10.10
CA TYR A 118 -11.81 34.62 10.49
C TYR A 118 -11.99 34.81 12.00
N THR A 119 -11.06 34.29 12.81
CA THR A 119 -11.11 34.47 14.26
C THR A 119 -10.45 35.80 14.65
N PRO A 120 -11.13 36.68 15.40
CA PRO A 120 -10.52 37.91 15.91
C PRO A 120 -9.58 37.62 17.09
N TYR A 121 -9.02 36.42 17.18
CA TYR A 121 -8.21 35.93 18.29
C TYR A 121 -6.96 35.27 17.75
N TYR A 122 -5.80 35.61 18.32
CA TYR A 122 -4.56 34.88 18.11
C TYR A 122 -4.64 33.46 18.70
N SER A 123 -3.72 32.59 18.30
CA SER A 123 -3.61 31.20 18.78
C SER A 123 -3.37 31.07 20.30
N ASN A 124 -3.07 32.16 21.00
CA ASN A 124 -2.96 32.26 22.46
C ASN A 124 -4.27 32.71 23.15
N GLY A 125 -5.37 32.88 22.41
CA GLY A 125 -6.66 33.34 22.91
C GLY A 125 -6.76 34.85 23.16
N GLN A 126 -5.72 35.64 22.85
CA GLN A 126 -5.78 37.09 22.92
C GLN A 126 -6.47 37.65 21.68
N LEU A 127 -7.32 38.66 21.86
CA LEU A 127 -7.99 39.33 20.76
C LEU A 127 -6.93 39.93 19.82
N SER A 128 -6.95 39.59 18.53
CA SER A 128 -6.22 40.36 17.54
C SER A 128 -6.98 41.66 17.36
N GLU A 129 -6.47 42.74 17.93
CA GLU A 129 -7.02 44.07 17.67
C GLU A 129 -7.03 44.28 16.15
N PRO A 130 -8.21 44.49 15.52
CA PRO A 130 -8.18 45.06 14.20
C PRO A 130 -7.53 46.42 14.37
N ALA A 131 -6.48 46.70 13.59
CA ALA A 131 -6.04 48.07 13.39
C ALA A 131 -7.21 48.81 12.73
N MET A 132 -8.14 49.32 13.55
CA MET A 132 -9.09 50.34 13.15
C MET A 132 -8.24 51.58 12.86
N GLU A 133 -7.72 51.68 11.64
CA GLU A 133 -7.67 52.98 11.01
C GLU A 133 -9.12 53.46 10.93
N SER A 134 -9.52 54.18 11.99
CA SER A 134 -10.79 54.86 12.09
C SER A 134 -10.84 55.92 11.00
N ARG A 135 -11.26 55.52 9.80
CA ARG A 135 -11.60 56.45 8.73
C ARG A 135 -13.01 56.94 9.03
N VAL A 136 -13.09 57.96 9.89
CA VAL A 136 -14.32 58.70 10.15
C VAL A 136 -14.77 59.30 8.81
N VAL A 137 -15.83 58.75 8.23
CA VAL A 137 -16.49 59.36 7.07
C VAL A 137 -17.29 60.53 7.63
N ASN A 138 -16.74 61.74 7.48
CA ASN A 138 -17.45 62.95 7.81
C ASN A 138 -18.59 63.15 6.80
N THR A 139 -19.83 63.06 7.26
CA THR A 139 -21.02 63.47 6.49
C THR A 139 -21.50 64.80 7.05
N ASP A 140 -20.83 65.87 6.67
CA ASP A 140 -21.38 67.22 6.78
C ASP A 140 -22.31 67.47 5.58
N ILE A 141 -23.56 67.85 5.86
CA ILE A 141 -24.47 68.57 4.95
C ILE A 141 -24.51 70.02 5.45
#